data_AF-A0A258CQK3-F1
#
_entry.id   AF-A0A258CQK3-F1
#
_cell.length_a   1.000
_cell.length_b   1.000
_cell.length_c   1.000
_cell.angle_alpha   90.00
_cell.angle_beta   90.00
_cell.angle_gamma   90.00
#
_symmetry.space_group_name_H-M   'P 1'
#
loop_
_entity.id
_entity.type
_entity.pdbx_description
1 polymer ?
#
loop_
_entity_poly.entity_id
_entity_poly.type
_entity_poly.pdbx_seq_one_letter_code
_entity_poly.pdbx_strand_id
1 'polypeptide(L)'
;PDDDVDRLLAANEPALRARYQGFAPEILRDDLALARQRGFALNPGRLVASSWGVGMAFRYPDGRVAGALSLAAIDSRMAPERQDELADHLRAEVMRMERLLADMFVPGRKVADRAGRITAPAIEARRA
;
A
#
# COMPACT_ATOMS: atom_id res chain seq x y z
N PRO A 1 11.15 0.31 4.97
CA PRO A 1 12.47 0.05 5.60
C PRO A 1 12.27 -0.90 6.77
N ASP A 2 13.24 -1.75 7.12
CA ASP A 2 13.06 -2.71 8.21
C ASP A 2 12.93 -2.02 9.58
N ASP A 3 13.69 -0.95 9.83
CA ASP A 3 13.56 -0.15 11.05
C ASP A 3 12.14 0.41 11.28
N ASP A 4 11.47 0.84 10.21
CA ASP A 4 10.08 1.30 10.29
C ASP A 4 9.14 0.14 10.66
N VAL A 5 9.37 -1.06 10.12
CA VAL A 5 8.59 -2.25 10.44
C VAL A 5 8.75 -2.60 11.91
N ASP A 6 9.98 -2.68 12.40
CA ASP A 6 10.25 -3.02 13.80
C ASP A 6 9.66 -2.00 14.76
N ARG A 7 9.81 -0.70 14.46
CA ARG A 7 9.18 0.37 15.25
C ARG A 7 7.65 0.24 15.28
N LEU A 8 7.02 -0.02 14.14
CA LEU A 8 5.56 -0.17 14.04
C LEU A 8 5.07 -1.43 14.77
N LEU A 9 5.75 -2.56 14.63
CA LEU A 9 5.38 -3.80 15.33
C LEU A 9 5.52 -3.63 16.84
N ALA A 10 6.64 -3.08 17.32
CA ALA A 10 6.86 -2.85 18.75
C ALA A 10 5.81 -1.91 19.36
N ALA A 11 5.46 -0.82 18.65
CA ALA A 11 4.45 0.12 19.10
C ALA A 11 3.05 -0.50 19.21
N ASN A 12 2.72 -1.49 18.38
CA ASN A 12 1.40 -2.12 18.34
C ASN A 12 1.32 -3.45 19.11
N GLU A 13 2.45 -4.05 19.49
CA GLU A 13 2.55 -5.38 20.08
C GLU A 13 1.59 -5.61 21.27
N PRO A 14 1.46 -4.70 22.26
CA PRO A 14 0.54 -4.92 23.37
C PRO A 14 -0.92 -5.11 22.91
N ALA A 15 -1.37 -4.32 21.94
CA ALA A 15 -2.73 -4.41 21.40
C ALA A 15 -2.92 -5.65 20.51
N LEU A 16 -1.92 -5.96 19.68
CA LEU A 16 -1.95 -7.13 18.80
C LEU A 16 -2.06 -8.43 19.62
N ARG A 17 -1.23 -8.58 20.66
CA ARG A 17 -1.27 -9.77 21.52
C ARG A 17 -2.56 -9.88 22.32
N ALA A 18 -3.08 -8.76 22.85
CA ALA A 18 -4.25 -8.78 23.71
C ALA A 18 -5.58 -8.98 22.95
N ARG A 19 -5.71 -8.43 21.73
CA ARG A 19 -7.00 -8.34 21.02
C ARG A 19 -7.02 -8.96 19.62
N TYR A 20 -5.86 -9.14 19.00
CA TYR A 20 -5.73 -9.54 17.61
C TYR A 20 -4.70 -10.66 17.47
N GLN A 21 -4.90 -11.78 18.16
CA GLN A 21 -3.92 -12.87 18.25
C GLN A 21 -3.48 -13.42 16.87
N GLY A 22 -4.36 -13.38 15.87
CA GLY A 22 -4.00 -13.71 14.49
C GLY A 22 -2.98 -12.76 13.85
N PHE A 23 -2.77 -11.58 14.42
CA PHE A 23 -1.85 -10.54 13.94
C PHE A 23 -0.71 -10.31 14.92
N ALA A 24 -0.33 -11.33 15.70
CA ALA A 24 0.86 -11.26 16.55
C ALA A 24 2.11 -10.89 15.71
N PRO A 25 3.09 -10.18 16.28
CA PRO A 25 4.24 -9.65 15.51
C PRO A 25 4.97 -10.68 14.66
N GLU A 26 5.17 -11.89 15.18
CA GLU A 26 5.75 -13.04 14.48
C GLU A 26 4.98 -13.41 13.21
N ILE A 27 3.65 -13.46 13.27
CA ILE A 27 2.79 -13.75 12.13
C ILE A 27 2.86 -12.62 11.09
N LEU A 28 2.84 -11.36 11.53
CA LEU A 28 2.95 -10.22 10.63
C LEU A 28 4.31 -10.16 9.92
N ARG A 29 5.38 -10.64 10.56
CA ARG A 29 6.70 -10.77 9.92
C ARG A 29 6.69 -11.84 8.83
N ASP A 30 6.03 -12.97 9.06
CA ASP A 30 5.87 -14.01 8.03
C ASP A 30 5.03 -13.49 6.85
N ASP A 31 3.90 -12.82 7.14
CA ASP A 31 3.05 -12.19 6.11
C ASP A 31 3.84 -11.14 5.30
N LEU A 32 4.69 -10.35 5.96
CA LEU A 32 5.57 -9.38 5.30
C LEU A 32 6.61 -10.06 4.39
N ALA A 33 7.25 -11.13 4.85
CA ALA A 33 8.22 -11.88 4.06
C ALA A 33 7.57 -12.46 2.80
N LEU A 34 6.38 -13.05 2.93
CA LEU A 34 5.59 -13.54 1.81
C LEU A 34 5.17 -12.40 0.87
N ALA A 35 4.76 -11.25 1.42
CA ALA A 35 4.37 -10.11 0.60
C ALA A 35 5.54 -9.55 -0.21
N ARG A 36 6.75 -9.53 0.35
CA ARG A 36 7.98 -9.15 -0.37
C ARG A 36 8.32 -10.15 -1.48
N GLN A 37 8.14 -11.44 -1.23
CA GLN A 37 8.40 -12.50 -2.21
C GLN A 37 7.42 -12.45 -3.38
N ARG A 38 6.13 -12.27 -3.10
CA ARG A 38 5.05 -12.33 -4.11
C ARG A 38 4.79 -10.98 -4.80
N GLY A 39 5.17 -9.88 -4.16
CA GLY A 39 4.91 -8.52 -4.62
C GLY A 39 3.55 -7.94 -4.20
N PHE A 40 2.75 -8.68 -3.43
CA PHE A 40 1.48 -8.23 -2.87
C PHE A 40 1.23 -8.86 -1.49
N ALA A 41 0.50 -8.17 -0.62
CA ALA A 41 0.07 -8.67 0.68
C ALA A 41 -1.29 -9.39 0.58
N LEU A 42 -1.50 -10.40 1.42
CA LEU A 42 -2.75 -11.15 1.53
C LEU A 42 -3.25 -11.14 2.98
N ASN A 43 -4.52 -10.79 3.18
CA ASN A 43 -5.27 -11.04 4.40
C ASN A 43 -6.28 -12.17 4.14
N PRO A 44 -6.10 -13.35 4.75
CA PRO A 44 -6.96 -14.51 4.51
C PRO A 44 -8.22 -14.54 5.39
N GLY A 45 -8.83 -13.39 5.70
CA GLY A 45 -10.03 -13.33 6.56
C GLY A 45 -9.74 -13.63 8.03
N ARG A 46 -8.56 -13.22 8.50
CA ARG A 46 -8.03 -13.68 9.79
C ARG A 46 -8.78 -13.15 11.02
N LEU A 47 -9.36 -11.95 10.93
CA LEU A 47 -10.18 -11.36 12.01
C LEU A 47 -11.67 -11.66 11.83
N VAL A 48 -12.16 -11.46 10.62
CA VAL A 48 -13.55 -11.65 10.25
C VAL A 48 -13.56 -12.69 9.13
N ALA A 49 -14.18 -13.83 9.40
CA ALA A 49 -14.31 -14.90 8.42
C ALA A 49 -14.95 -14.37 7.13
N SER A 50 -14.47 -14.87 5.98
CA SER A 50 -14.86 -14.37 4.65
C SER A 50 -14.60 -12.88 4.41
N SER A 51 -13.82 -12.17 5.23
CA SER A 51 -13.37 -10.79 4.94
C SER A 51 -11.92 -10.79 4.47
N TRP A 52 -11.71 -11.17 3.21
CA TRP A 52 -10.39 -11.31 2.63
C TRP A 52 -9.92 -9.99 1.99
N GLY A 53 -8.61 -9.84 1.86
CA GLY A 53 -8.02 -8.70 1.16
C GLY A 53 -6.70 -9.00 0.47
N VAL A 54 -6.45 -8.33 -0.66
CA VAL A 54 -5.16 -8.28 -1.35
C VAL A 54 -4.73 -6.82 -1.44
N GLY A 55 -3.46 -6.52 -1.22
CA GLY A 55 -2.97 -5.14 -1.26
C GLY A 55 -1.56 -4.98 -1.83
N MET A 56 -1.29 -3.80 -2.40
CA MET A 56 0.01 -3.44 -2.97
C MET A 56 0.35 -1.99 -2.64
N ALA A 57 1.59 -1.75 -2.20
CA ALA A 57 2.09 -0.41 -1.91
C ALA A 57 2.56 0.30 -3.19
N PHE A 58 2.30 1.61 -3.27
CA PHE A 58 2.83 2.50 -4.30
C PHE A 58 3.76 3.55 -3.67
N ARG A 59 4.73 4.04 -4.44
CA ARG A 59 5.83 4.86 -3.96
C ARG A 59 5.88 6.25 -4.59
N TYR A 60 6.50 7.17 -3.88
CA TYR A 60 6.99 8.41 -4.44
C TYR A 60 8.18 8.16 -5.37
N PRO A 61 8.57 9.12 -6.22
CA PRO A 61 9.74 9.01 -7.08
C PRO A 61 11.06 8.77 -6.34
N ASP A 62 11.15 9.21 -5.08
CA ASP A 62 12.30 8.99 -4.20
C ASP A 62 12.32 7.59 -3.56
N GLY A 63 11.38 6.72 -3.93
CA GLY A 63 11.27 5.34 -3.46
C GLY A 63 10.59 5.18 -2.10
N ARG A 64 10.25 6.26 -1.39
CA ARG A 64 9.48 6.16 -0.14
C ARG A 64 8.06 5.69 -0.43
N VAL A 65 7.49 4.91 0.50
CA VAL A 65 6.09 4.48 0.40
C VAL A 65 5.18 5.70 0.49
N ALA A 66 4.33 5.89 -0.51
CA ALA A 66 3.35 6.96 -0.58
C ALA A 66 1.97 6.50 -0.06
N GLY A 67 1.67 5.21 -0.23
CA GLY A 67 0.43 4.60 0.23
C GLY A 67 0.29 3.17 -0.27
N ALA A 68 -0.92 2.64 -0.20
CA ALA A 68 -1.27 1.33 -0.73
C ALA A 68 -2.69 1.33 -1.31
N LEU A 69 -2.92 0.42 -2.27
CA LEU A 69 -4.24 0.07 -2.78
C LEU A 69 -4.59 -1.33 -2.31
N SER A 70 -5.85 -1.57 -1.98
CA SER A 70 -6.35 -2.88 -1.57
C SER A 70 -7.69 -3.20 -2.19
N LEU A 71 -7.88 -4.47 -2.54
CA LEU A 71 -9.18 -5.05 -2.85
C LEU A 71 -9.64 -5.86 -1.65
N ALA A 72 -10.91 -5.73 -1.28
CA ALA A 72 -11.55 -6.52 -0.22
C ALA A 72 -12.76 -7.25 -0.80
N ALA A 73 -12.88 -8.54 -0.49
CA ALA A 73 -13.94 -9.39 -1.00
C ALA A 73 -14.15 -10.61 -0.11
N ILE A 74 -15.18 -11.39 -0.42
CA ILE A 74 -15.38 -12.70 0.18
C ILE A 74 -14.34 -13.72 -0.28
N ASP A 75 -14.10 -14.76 0.52
CA ASP A 75 -13.13 -15.82 0.28
C ASP A 75 -13.33 -16.52 -1.07
N SER A 76 -14.58 -16.77 -1.48
CA SER A 76 -14.89 -17.35 -2.80
C SER A 76 -14.47 -16.45 -3.98
N ARG A 77 -14.22 -15.16 -3.74
CA ARG A 77 -13.68 -14.21 -4.72
C ARG A 77 -12.18 -13.97 -4.55
N MET A 78 -11.49 -14.66 -3.66
CA MET A 78 -10.04 -14.57 -3.45
C MET A 78 -9.36 -15.94 -3.35
N ALA A 79 -9.96 -16.95 -3.99
CA ALA A 79 -9.34 -18.26 -4.17
C ALA A 79 -7.92 -18.15 -4.76
N PRO A 80 -7.00 -19.06 -4.44
CA PRO A 80 -5.59 -18.97 -4.84
C PRO A 80 -5.37 -18.63 -6.32
N GLU A 81 -6.16 -19.22 -7.21
CA GLU A 81 -6.07 -19.05 -8.66
C GLU A 81 -6.40 -17.61 -9.11
N ARG A 82 -7.14 -16.87 -8.29
CA ARG A 82 -7.55 -15.49 -8.56
C ARG A 82 -6.62 -14.45 -7.93
N GLN A 83 -5.77 -14.85 -6.99
CA GLN A 83 -4.94 -13.88 -6.25
C GLN A 83 -3.93 -13.18 -7.18
N ASP A 84 -3.33 -13.92 -8.10
CA ASP A 84 -2.40 -13.37 -9.08
C ASP A 84 -3.12 -12.43 -10.07
N GLU A 85 -4.31 -12.82 -10.56
CA GLU A 85 -5.15 -11.96 -11.41
C GLU A 85 -5.50 -10.63 -10.71
N LEU A 86 -5.92 -10.70 -9.45
CA LEU A 86 -6.25 -9.51 -8.65
C LEU A 86 -5.00 -8.65 -8.39
N ALA A 87 -3.85 -9.29 -8.15
CA ALA A 87 -2.57 -8.61 -7.97
C ALA A 87 -2.12 -7.90 -9.25
N ASP A 88 -2.38 -8.47 -10.43
CA ASP A 88 -2.08 -7.84 -11.72
C ASP A 88 -2.91 -6.57 -11.95
N HIS A 89 -4.20 -6.60 -11.61
CA HIS A 89 -5.05 -5.41 -11.62
C HIS A 89 -4.54 -4.34 -10.65
N LEU A 90 -4.18 -4.72 -9.43
CA LEU A 90 -3.59 -3.79 -8.46
C LEU A 90 -2.26 -3.21 -8.96
N ARG A 91 -1.42 -4.02 -9.62
CA ARG A 91 -0.13 -3.57 -10.16
C ARG A 91 -0.32 -2.50 -11.23
N ALA A 92 -1.30 -2.68 -12.12
CA ALA A 92 -1.61 -1.67 -13.14
C ALA A 92 -2.02 -0.33 -12.51
N GLU A 93 -2.84 -0.37 -11.46
CA GLU A 93 -3.25 0.85 -10.73
C GLU A 93 -2.12 1.45 -9.89
N VAL A 94 -1.27 0.64 -9.26
CA VAL A 94 -0.06 1.10 -8.57
C VAL A 94 0.85 1.84 -9.55
N MET A 95 1.14 1.25 -10.72
CA MET A 95 1.96 1.92 -11.73
C MET A 95 1.33 3.24 -12.21
N ARG A 96 -0.01 3.31 -12.31
CA ARG A 96 -0.71 4.55 -12.64
C ARG A 96 -0.53 5.60 -11.54
N MET A 97 -0.60 5.19 -10.27
CA MET A 97 -0.45 6.09 -9.14
C MET A 97 0.98 6.61 -9.01
N GLU A 98 1.98 5.75 -9.18
CA GLU A 98 3.39 6.14 -9.15
C GLU A 98 3.72 7.13 -10.30
N ARG A 99 3.16 6.93 -11.50
CA ARG A 99 3.30 7.89 -12.61
C ARG A 99 2.69 9.25 -12.26
N LEU A 100 1.48 9.28 -11.70
CA LEU A 100 0.82 10.52 -11.30
C LEU A 100 1.62 11.26 -10.22
N LEU A 101 2.16 10.54 -9.23
CA LEU A 101 3.04 11.13 -8.22
C LEU A 101 4.34 11.65 -8.83
N ALA A 102 4.93 10.94 -9.79
CA ALA A 102 6.09 11.43 -10.51
C ALA A 102 5.81 12.72 -11.27
N ASP A 103 4.70 12.81 -11.99
CA ASP A 103 4.32 14.02 -12.71
C ASP A 103 4.06 15.22 -11.76
N MET A 104 3.59 14.98 -10.54
CA MET A 104 3.33 16.03 -9.54
C MET A 104 4.59 16.54 -8.82
N PHE A 105 5.57 15.66 -8.56
CA PHE A 105 6.70 15.95 -7.67
C PHE A 105 8.07 16.02 -8.38
N VAL A 106 8.13 15.76 -9.69
CA VAL A 106 9.31 16.08 -10.50
C VAL A 106 9.26 17.57 -10.90
N PRO A 107 10.24 18.40 -10.49
CA PRO A 107 10.23 19.83 -10.80
C PRO A 107 10.21 20.06 -12.32
N GLY A 108 9.19 20.78 -12.82
CA GLY A 108 9.17 21.34 -14.18
C GLY A 108 8.13 20.80 -15.16
N ARG A 109 7.29 19.81 -14.80
CA ARG A 109 6.16 19.40 -15.65
C ARG A 109 4.88 20.08 -15.19
N LYS A 110 4.38 21.01 -16.01
CA LYS A 110 3.07 21.64 -15.82
C LYS A 110 2.00 20.56 -16.00
N VAL A 111 1.30 20.20 -14.94
CA VAL A 111 0.09 19.36 -15.05
C VAL A 111 -0.91 20.16 -15.85
N ALA A 112 -1.10 19.80 -17.12
CA ALA A 112 -2.17 20.37 -17.93
C ALA A 112 -3.49 19.76 -17.42
N ASP A 113 -4.44 20.62 -17.07
CA ASP A 113 -5.80 20.16 -16.80
C ASP A 113 -6.43 19.52 -18.06
N ARG A 114 -7.60 18.88 -17.93
CA ARG A 114 -8.36 18.32 -19.07
C ARG A 114 -8.73 19.37 -20.14
N ALA A 115 -8.46 20.66 -19.90
CA ALA A 115 -8.71 21.79 -20.79
C ALA A 115 -7.41 22.47 -21.30
N GLY A 116 -6.22 21.88 -21.05
CA GLY A 116 -4.94 22.37 -21.55
C GLY A 116 -4.39 23.63 -20.84
N ARG A 117 -4.89 24.01 -19.66
CA ARG A 117 -4.35 25.16 -18.91
C ARG A 117 -3.26 24.77 -17.94
N ILE A 118 -2.22 25.58 -17.96
CA ILE A 118 -1.05 25.52 -17.09
C ILE A 118 -1.36 26.31 -15.82
N THR A 119 -1.31 25.67 -14.64
CA THR A 119 -1.35 26.38 -13.36
C THR A 119 0.04 26.42 -12.72
N ALA A 120 0.38 27.56 -12.12
CA ALA A 120 1.65 27.78 -11.41
C ALA A 120 1.63 27.09 -10.03
N PRO A 121 2.78 26.68 -9.47
CA PRO A 121 2.82 26.08 -8.15
C PRO A 121 2.53 27.14 -7.07
N ALA A 122 1.65 26.81 -6.12
CA ALA A 122 1.46 27.61 -4.91
C ALA A 122 2.67 27.40 -3.98
N ILE A 123 3.20 28.51 -3.51
CA ILE A 123 4.51 28.72 -2.86
C ILE A 123 4.55 28.17 -1.43
N GLU A 124 5.72 27.62 -1.02
CA GLU A 124 6.09 27.39 0.39
C GLU A 124 6.02 28.68 1.20
N ALA A 125 5.34 28.67 2.36
CA ALA A 125 5.65 29.59 3.45
C ALA A 125 6.36 28.81 4.57
N ARG A 126 7.68 29.01 4.65
CA ARG A 126 8.52 28.61 5.80
C ARG A 126 8.17 29.43 7.05
N ARG A 127 8.10 28.73 8.18
CA ARG A 127 8.35 29.11 9.60
C ARG A 127 7.77 30.41 10.20
N ALA A 128 7.10 30.23 11.34
CA ALA A 128 7.49 30.85 12.62
C ALA A 128 7.55 29.74 13.68
#